data_AF-A0A0D7CMJ4-F1
#
_entry.id   AF-A0A0D7CMJ4-F1
#
_cell.length_a   1.000
_cell.length_b   1.000
_cell.length_c   1.000
_cell.angle_alpha   90.00
_cell.angle_beta   90.00
_cell.angle_gamma   90.00
#
_symmetry.space_group_name_H-M   'P 1'
#
loop_
_entity.id
_entity.type
_entity.pdbx_description
1 polymer ?
#
loop_
_entity_poly.entity_id
_entity_poly.type
_entity_poly.pdbx_seq_one_letter_code
_entity_poly.pdbx_strand_id
1 'polypeptide(L)'
;MAGLPAELRNVSYSAARHPGAGPPECTSSAGDAAAALAGGANCQRYAYAVLRHFGLVVPPLRSAELWADERATVRATRPRPLDLVLFDGGPVAGRPTGYGAHVGVHLAPGQVLHLCKEVGRPAVWTYADFAARPRYARFLGAKRAVGAARGSGPF
;
A
#
# COMPACT_ATOMS: atom_id res chain seq x y z
N MET A 1 1.54 -11.63 -11.02
CA MET A 1 0.17 -11.12 -11.25
C MET A 1 -0.88 -12.22 -11.29
N ALA A 2 -0.54 -13.45 -11.70
CA ALA A 2 -1.40 -14.61 -11.45
C ALA A 2 -1.63 -14.73 -9.93
N GLY A 3 -2.88 -14.73 -9.49
CA GLY A 3 -3.28 -14.77 -8.07
C GLY A 3 -4.01 -13.52 -7.56
N LEU A 4 -3.92 -12.36 -8.24
CA LEU A 4 -4.73 -11.20 -7.87
C LEU A 4 -6.06 -11.15 -8.65
N PRO A 5 -7.19 -10.87 -7.97
CA PRO A 5 -8.48 -10.69 -8.62
C PRO A 5 -8.43 -9.52 -9.61
N ALA A 6 -9.26 -9.57 -10.66
CA ALA A 6 -9.22 -8.61 -11.78
C ALA A 6 -9.43 -7.16 -11.31
N GLU A 7 -10.22 -7.01 -10.26
CA GLU A 7 -10.57 -5.76 -9.59
C GLU A 7 -9.38 -5.11 -8.89
N LEU A 8 -8.38 -5.91 -8.47
CA LEU A 8 -7.10 -5.39 -7.96
C LEU A 8 -6.07 -5.15 -9.06
N ARG A 9 -6.32 -5.64 -10.28
CA ARG A 9 -5.48 -5.40 -11.46
C ARG A 9 -5.91 -4.17 -12.26
N ASN A 10 -7.18 -3.76 -12.16
CA ASN A 10 -7.75 -2.65 -12.93
C ASN A 10 -8.28 -1.52 -12.04
N VAL A 11 -7.39 -0.82 -11.33
CA VAL A 11 -7.74 0.25 -10.39
C VAL A 11 -7.18 1.59 -10.88
N SER A 12 -8.04 2.58 -11.13
CA SER A 12 -7.58 3.92 -11.49
C SER A 12 -6.97 4.66 -10.29
N TYR A 13 -5.85 5.34 -10.51
CA TYR A 13 -5.25 6.20 -9.50
C TYR A 13 -6.15 7.41 -9.18
N SER A 14 -6.34 7.71 -7.91
CA SER A 14 -7.02 8.93 -7.43
C SER A 14 -6.37 9.46 -6.15
N ALA A 15 -5.79 10.66 -6.21
CA ALA A 15 -5.13 11.29 -5.06
C ALA A 15 -6.12 11.69 -3.95
N ALA A 16 -7.37 12.01 -4.31
CA ALA A 16 -8.44 12.34 -3.36
C ALA A 16 -8.86 11.12 -2.51
N ARG A 17 -8.54 9.90 -2.96
CA ARG A 17 -8.88 8.65 -2.30
C ARG A 17 -7.72 8.18 -1.45
N HIS A 18 -7.53 8.83 -0.30
CA HIS A 18 -6.54 8.47 0.72
C HIS A 18 -7.17 7.75 1.93
N PRO A 19 -6.37 7.09 2.81
CA PRO A 19 -6.89 6.55 4.07
C PRO A 19 -7.58 7.65 4.90
N GLY A 20 -8.74 7.35 5.47
CA GLY A 20 -9.56 8.31 6.20
C GLY A 20 -10.38 9.30 5.35
N ALA A 21 -10.26 9.29 4.01
CA ALA A 21 -11.20 10.02 3.16
C ALA A 21 -12.60 9.40 3.25
N GLY A 22 -13.65 10.24 3.33
CA GLY A 22 -15.04 9.81 3.37
C GLY A 22 -15.39 8.85 2.22
N PRO A 23 -16.37 7.94 2.42
CA PRO A 23 -16.78 7.05 1.36
C PRO A 23 -17.30 7.87 0.15
N PRO A 24 -17.20 7.34 -1.08
CA PRO A 24 -18.04 7.86 -2.16
C PRO A 24 -19.51 7.80 -1.73
N GLU A 25 -20.35 8.64 -2.31
CA GLU A 25 -21.82 8.52 -2.25
C GLU A 25 -22.29 7.24 -2.95
N CYS A 26 -21.89 6.07 -2.48
CA CYS A 26 -22.40 4.77 -2.88
C CYS A 26 -22.00 3.77 -1.79
N THR A 27 -23.00 3.38 -1.02
CA THR A 27 -22.96 2.45 0.10
C THR A 27 -22.58 1.05 -0.33
N SER A 28 -21.59 0.45 0.34
CA SER A 28 -21.54 -0.99 0.61
C SER A 28 -20.61 -1.22 1.80
N SER A 29 -21.22 -1.31 2.97
CA SER A 29 -20.62 -1.72 4.24
C SER A 29 -20.27 -3.21 4.21
N ALA A 30 -19.04 -3.53 4.61
CA ALA A 30 -18.51 -4.88 4.84
C ALA A 30 -18.47 -5.83 3.62
N GLY A 31 -17.28 -6.34 3.30
CA GLY A 31 -17.13 -7.43 2.34
C GLY A 31 -15.84 -7.38 1.55
N ASP A 32 -15.81 -6.62 0.45
CA ASP A 32 -14.80 -6.86 -0.58
C ASP A 32 -13.68 -5.82 -0.68
N ALA A 33 -12.45 -6.32 -0.83
CA ALA A 33 -11.28 -5.55 -1.27
C ALA A 33 -11.59 -4.74 -2.54
N ALA A 34 -12.31 -5.36 -3.48
CA ALA A 34 -12.75 -4.77 -4.73
C ALA A 34 -13.76 -3.62 -4.56
N ALA A 35 -14.81 -3.82 -3.74
CA ALA A 35 -15.84 -2.80 -3.50
C ALA A 35 -15.27 -1.51 -2.90
N ALA A 36 -14.23 -1.62 -2.05
CA ALA A 36 -13.58 -0.45 -1.45
C ALA A 36 -12.74 0.40 -2.44
N LEU A 37 -12.48 -0.11 -3.65
CA LEU A 37 -11.75 0.55 -4.72
C LEU A 37 -12.64 1.05 -5.85
N ALA A 38 -13.96 0.80 -5.79
CA ALA A 38 -14.92 1.42 -6.69
C ALA A 38 -14.82 2.95 -6.57
N GLY A 39 -14.36 3.61 -7.64
CA GLY A 39 -14.02 5.05 -7.66
C GLY A 39 -12.52 5.38 -7.59
N GLY A 40 -11.64 4.37 -7.65
CA GLY A 40 -10.19 4.52 -7.65
C GLY A 40 -9.57 4.65 -6.26
N ALA A 41 -8.24 4.71 -6.24
CA ALA A 41 -7.46 4.72 -4.99
C ALA A 41 -6.13 5.46 -5.13
N ASN A 42 -5.61 5.97 -4.01
CA ASN A 42 -4.19 6.32 -3.93
C ASN A 42 -3.34 5.08 -3.65
N CYS A 43 -2.02 5.27 -3.63
CA CYS A 43 -1.05 4.20 -3.39
C CYS A 43 -1.31 3.39 -2.12
N GLN A 44 -1.63 4.08 -1.02
CA GLN A 44 -1.78 3.46 0.29
C GLN A 44 -3.10 2.68 0.42
N ARG A 45 -4.23 3.23 -0.03
CA ARG A 45 -5.50 2.49 -0.06
C ARG A 45 -5.41 1.26 -0.92
N TYR A 46 -4.74 1.36 -2.07
CA TYR A 46 -4.52 0.22 -2.94
C TYR A 46 -3.68 -0.86 -2.25
N ALA A 47 -2.55 -0.50 -1.64
CA ALA A 47 -1.71 -1.44 -0.91
C ALA A 47 -2.48 -2.15 0.22
N TYR A 48 -3.31 -1.42 0.98
CA TYR A 48 -4.12 -2.01 2.05
C TYR A 48 -5.22 -2.94 1.52
N ALA A 49 -5.82 -2.62 0.37
CA ALA A 49 -6.78 -3.51 -0.28
C ALA A 49 -6.14 -4.82 -0.75
N VAL A 50 -4.90 -4.75 -1.27
CA VAL A 50 -4.10 -5.94 -1.61
C VAL A 50 -3.82 -6.79 -0.36
N LEU A 51 -3.34 -6.19 0.73
CA LEU A 51 -3.10 -6.92 1.98
C LEU A 51 -4.39 -7.57 2.51
N ARG A 52 -5.51 -6.83 2.48
CA ARG A 52 -6.81 -7.33 2.95
C ARG A 52 -7.30 -8.53 2.14
N HIS A 53 -7.03 -8.58 0.85
CA HIS A 53 -7.33 -9.75 0.03
C HIS A 53 -6.59 -11.01 0.52
N PHE A 54 -5.38 -10.86 1.05
CA PHE A 54 -4.62 -11.94 1.69
C PHE A 54 -4.90 -12.09 3.20
N GLY A 55 -6.02 -11.53 3.69
CA GLY A 55 -6.42 -11.64 5.10
C GLY A 55 -5.63 -10.75 6.07
N LEU A 56 -4.76 -9.86 5.58
CA LEU A 56 -3.98 -8.94 6.41
C LEU A 56 -4.68 -7.59 6.50
N VAL A 57 -5.08 -7.18 7.69
CA VAL A 57 -5.79 -5.92 7.93
C VAL A 57 -4.85 -4.90 8.57
N VAL A 58 -4.72 -3.74 7.93
CA VAL A 58 -4.00 -2.58 8.47
C VAL A 58 -5.03 -1.47 8.73
N PRO A 59 -4.99 -0.79 9.90
CA PRO A 59 -5.87 0.35 10.17
C PRO A 59 -5.68 1.46 9.13
N PRO A 60 -6.64 2.39 8.98
CA PRO A 60 -6.60 3.46 7.97
C PRO A 60 -5.60 4.58 8.32
N LEU A 61 -4.41 4.21 8.76
CA LEU A 61 -3.27 5.08 9.03
C LEU A 61 -2.87 5.81 7.76
N ARG A 62 -2.35 7.04 7.86
CA ARG A 62 -1.62 7.73 6.79
C ARG A 62 -0.15 7.30 6.80
N SER A 63 0.60 7.66 5.76
CA SER A 63 1.98 7.17 5.57
C SER A 63 2.93 7.44 6.76
N ALA A 64 2.82 8.61 7.40
CA ALA A 64 3.61 8.93 8.60
C ALA A 64 3.15 8.11 9.83
N GLU A 65 1.84 7.95 10.00
CA GLU A 65 1.25 7.16 11.08
C GLU A 65 1.59 5.67 10.91
N LEU A 66 1.54 5.15 9.69
CA LEU A 66 1.99 3.80 9.33
C LEU A 66 3.47 3.60 9.68
N TRP A 67 4.31 4.59 9.41
CA TRP A 67 5.73 4.49 9.74
C TRP A 67 5.98 4.42 11.25
N ALA A 68 5.25 5.24 12.01
CA ALA A 68 5.32 5.34 13.46
C ALA A 68 4.58 4.21 14.21
N ASP A 69 3.61 3.55 13.55
CA ASP A 69 2.81 2.49 14.18
C ASP A 69 3.68 1.30 14.57
N GLU A 70 3.52 0.81 15.79
CA GLU A 70 4.20 -0.39 16.29
C GLU A 70 3.19 -1.43 16.79
N ARG A 71 1.88 -1.15 16.63
CA ARG A 71 0.80 -1.99 17.15
C ARG A 71 0.23 -2.90 16.09
N ALA A 72 -0.22 -2.33 14.98
CA ALA A 72 -0.79 -3.11 13.87
C ALA A 72 0.29 -3.56 12.87
N THR A 73 1.43 -2.89 12.88
CA THR A 73 2.56 -3.16 12.00
C THR A 73 3.88 -3.06 12.75
N VAL A 74 4.89 -3.80 12.31
CA VAL A 74 6.27 -3.71 12.83
C VAL A 74 7.25 -3.38 11.71
N ARG A 75 8.40 -2.81 12.06
CA ARG A 75 9.49 -2.57 11.10
C ARG A 75 10.05 -3.91 10.61
N ALA A 76 10.20 -4.06 9.30
CA ALA A 76 10.86 -5.21 8.70
C ALA A 76 12.26 -4.82 8.22
N THR A 77 13.29 -5.51 8.72
CA THR A 77 14.69 -5.29 8.32
C THR A 77 14.97 -5.78 6.91
N ARG A 78 14.32 -6.87 6.50
CA ARG A 78 14.32 -7.37 5.12
C ARG A 78 12.87 -7.55 4.66
N PRO A 79 12.46 -6.89 3.57
CA PRO A 79 11.13 -7.07 3.00
C PRO A 79 10.88 -8.55 2.64
N ARG A 80 9.71 -9.05 3.00
CA ARG A 80 9.16 -10.35 2.60
C ARG A 80 7.86 -10.14 1.82
N PRO A 81 7.38 -11.14 1.06
CA PRO A 81 6.10 -11.04 0.37
C PRO A 81 5.00 -10.53 1.31
N LEU A 82 4.18 -9.60 0.80
CA LEU A 82 3.10 -8.90 1.49
C LEU A 82 3.52 -7.82 2.52
N ASP A 83 4.82 -7.56 2.70
CA ASP A 83 5.25 -6.38 3.46
C ASP A 83 4.93 -5.09 2.69
N LEU A 84 4.56 -4.05 3.43
CA LEU A 84 4.43 -2.70 2.92
C LEU A 84 5.81 -2.08 2.82
N VAL A 85 6.12 -1.47 1.69
CA VAL A 85 7.38 -0.76 1.44
C VAL A 85 7.07 0.72 1.21
N LEU A 86 7.89 1.58 1.82
CA LEU A 86 7.70 3.03 1.81
C LEU A 86 8.85 3.70 1.07
N PHE A 87 8.50 4.63 0.18
CA PHE A 87 9.43 5.41 -0.62
C PHE A 87 9.08 6.89 -0.53
N ASP A 88 10.07 7.77 -0.51
CA ASP A 88 9.85 9.22 -0.56
C ASP A 88 11.01 9.94 -1.27
N GLY A 89 10.90 11.27 -1.37
CA GLY A 89 11.94 12.15 -1.92
C GLY A 89 12.84 12.78 -0.86
N GLY A 90 12.76 12.34 0.40
CA GLY A 90 13.48 12.92 1.53
C GLY A 90 12.57 13.55 2.60
N PRO A 91 13.16 14.00 3.73
CA PRO A 91 12.43 14.65 4.81
C PRO A 91 11.78 15.97 4.38
N VAL A 92 10.61 16.27 4.93
CA VAL A 92 9.94 17.57 4.76
C VAL A 92 10.05 18.34 6.08
N ALA A 93 10.59 19.56 6.03
CA ALA A 93 10.77 20.38 7.22
C ALA A 93 9.45 20.59 7.98
N GLY A 94 9.50 20.42 9.31
CA GLY A 94 8.33 20.55 10.19
C GLY A 94 7.29 19.42 10.06
N ARG A 95 7.62 18.32 9.36
CA ARG A 95 6.73 17.15 9.22
C ARG A 95 7.38 15.89 9.78
N PRO A 96 6.58 14.95 10.31
CA PRO A 96 7.10 13.68 10.80
C PRO A 96 7.66 12.81 9.67
N THR A 97 8.58 11.91 10.00
CA THR A 97 9.14 10.93 9.05
C THR A 97 8.03 10.08 8.41
N GLY A 98 8.13 9.89 7.09
CA GLY A 98 7.11 9.16 6.31
C GLY A 98 5.94 10.02 5.86
N TYR A 99 5.91 11.32 6.18
CA TYR A 99 4.90 12.24 5.65
C TYR A 99 4.94 12.27 4.11
N GLY A 100 3.80 11.95 3.48
CA GLY A 100 3.68 11.92 2.01
C GLY A 100 4.40 10.75 1.33
N ALA A 101 4.92 9.78 2.09
CA ALA A 101 5.59 8.62 1.51
C ALA A 101 4.65 7.81 0.61
N HIS A 102 5.17 7.39 -0.53
CA HIS A 102 4.55 6.45 -1.44
C HIS A 102 4.63 5.03 -0.87
N VAL A 103 3.53 4.29 -0.96
CA VAL A 103 3.42 2.94 -0.39
C VAL A 103 3.19 1.91 -1.50
N GLY A 104 3.91 0.80 -1.43
CA GLY A 104 3.72 -0.38 -2.27
C GLY A 104 3.70 -1.66 -1.45
N VAL A 105 3.41 -2.78 -2.10
CA VAL A 105 3.44 -4.13 -1.52
C VAL A 105 4.61 -4.89 -2.13
N HIS A 106 5.50 -5.39 -1.30
CA HIS A 106 6.60 -6.25 -1.75
C HIS A 106 6.05 -7.60 -2.19
N LEU A 107 6.34 -8.01 -3.43
CA LEU A 107 5.87 -9.31 -3.97
C LEU A 107 6.96 -10.38 -3.89
N ALA A 108 8.17 -10.02 -4.30
CA ALA A 108 9.32 -10.88 -4.43
C ALA A 108 10.59 -10.01 -4.46
N PRO A 109 11.81 -10.58 -4.37
CA PRO A 109 13.04 -9.81 -4.46
C PRO A 109 13.03 -8.86 -5.67
N GLY A 110 13.21 -7.57 -5.38
CA GLY A 110 13.21 -6.54 -6.43
C GLY A 110 11.84 -6.20 -7.03
N GLN A 111 10.72 -6.79 -6.60
CA GLN A 111 9.39 -6.54 -7.16
C GLN A 111 8.44 -5.90 -6.16
N VAL A 112 7.89 -4.75 -6.52
CA VAL A 112 6.95 -3.98 -5.71
C VAL A 112 5.70 -3.67 -6.52
N LEU A 113 4.57 -4.18 -6.06
CA LEU A 113 3.26 -3.83 -6.59
C LEU A 113 2.80 -2.51 -5.98
N HIS A 114 2.36 -1.57 -6.81
CA HIS A 114 1.90 -0.27 -6.33
C HIS A 114 0.93 0.37 -7.32
N LEU A 115 0.30 1.47 -6.88
CA LEU A 115 -0.55 2.31 -7.71
C LEU A 115 -0.05 3.75 -7.58
N CYS A 116 0.33 4.40 -8.67
CA CYS A 116 0.83 5.77 -8.67
C CYS A 116 0.19 6.63 -9.75
N LYS A 117 0.30 7.95 -9.59
CA LYS A 117 -0.23 8.94 -10.55
C LYS A 117 0.41 8.80 -11.93
N GLU A 118 1.70 8.47 -11.99
CA GLU A 118 2.47 8.39 -13.23
C GLU A 118 1.92 7.32 -14.17
N VAL A 119 1.62 6.13 -13.64
CA VAL A 119 1.13 5.01 -14.45
C VAL A 119 -0.40 5.01 -14.53
N GLY A 120 -1.09 5.58 -13.54
CA GLY A 120 -2.55 5.68 -13.51
C GLY A 120 -3.29 4.37 -13.20
N ARG A 121 -2.59 3.24 -13.24
CA ARG A 121 -3.09 1.88 -12.95
C ARG A 121 -2.06 1.08 -12.13
N PRO A 122 -2.43 -0.08 -11.55
CA PRO A 122 -1.49 -0.88 -10.79
C PRO A 122 -0.31 -1.33 -11.66
N ALA A 123 0.88 -1.22 -11.09
CA ALA A 123 2.13 -1.56 -11.76
C ALA A 123 3.04 -2.32 -10.82
N VAL A 124 3.98 -3.07 -11.40
CA VAL A 124 5.09 -3.65 -10.67
C VAL A 124 6.35 -2.90 -11.09
N TRP A 125 6.99 -2.26 -10.12
CA TRP A 125 8.27 -1.59 -10.30
C TRP A 125 9.35 -2.25 -9.46
N THR A 126 10.58 -2.10 -9.90
CA THR A 126 11.77 -2.45 -9.12
C THR A 126 12.19 -1.31 -8.19
N TYR A 127 13.04 -1.61 -7.21
CA TYR A 127 13.64 -0.57 -6.37
C TYR A 127 14.48 0.42 -7.19
N ALA A 128 15.11 -0.05 -8.28
CA ALA A 128 15.85 0.81 -9.21
C ALA A 128 14.91 1.76 -9.97
N ASP A 129 13.73 1.28 -10.37
CA ASP A 129 12.70 2.14 -10.98
C ASP A 129 12.25 3.24 -10.02
N PHE A 130 12.08 2.95 -8.73
CA PHE A 130 11.81 3.98 -7.73
C PHE A 130 13.00 4.95 -7.57
N ALA A 131 14.22 4.43 -7.49
CA ALA A 131 15.44 5.23 -7.35
C ALA A 131 15.62 6.23 -8.50
N ALA A 132 15.21 5.87 -9.72
CA ALA A 132 15.26 6.75 -10.90
C ALA A 132 14.26 7.92 -10.85
N ARG A 133 13.35 7.97 -9.87
CA ARG A 133 12.29 8.98 -9.75
C ARG A 133 12.50 9.83 -8.50
N PRO A 134 12.85 11.13 -8.62
CA PRO A 134 13.21 11.96 -7.46
C PRO A 134 12.21 11.94 -6.30
N ARG A 135 10.91 11.90 -6.62
CA ARG A 135 9.81 11.82 -5.64
C ARG A 135 9.77 10.53 -4.80
N TYR A 136 10.40 9.46 -5.26
CA TYR A 136 10.40 8.14 -4.65
C TYR A 136 11.80 7.58 -4.46
N ALA A 137 12.83 8.39 -4.72
CA ALA A 137 14.19 7.92 -4.90
C ALA A 137 14.77 7.26 -3.64
N ARG A 138 14.26 7.66 -2.47
CA ARG A 138 14.70 7.14 -1.18
C ARG A 138 13.77 6.03 -0.72
N PHE A 139 14.33 4.84 -0.52
CA PHE A 139 13.66 3.78 0.23
C PHE A 139 13.69 4.14 1.73
N LEU A 140 12.52 4.45 2.30
CA LEU A 140 12.40 4.77 3.72
C LEU A 140 12.48 3.51 4.58
N GLY A 141 11.87 2.42 4.13
CA GLY A 141 11.90 1.13 4.82
C GLY A 141 10.65 0.30 4.58
N ALA A 142 10.51 -0.78 5.36
CA ALA A 142 9.39 -1.72 5.24
C ALA A 142 8.64 -1.90 6.57
N LYS A 143 7.34 -2.15 6.45
CA LYS A 143 6.40 -2.40 7.53
C LYS A 143 5.65 -3.71 7.25
N ARG A 144 5.67 -4.62 8.23
CA ARG A 144 4.93 -5.88 8.19
C ARG A 144 3.68 -5.77 9.01
N ALA A 145 2.53 -6.16 8.46
CA ALA A 145 1.30 -6.29 9.24
C ALA A 145 1.43 -7.41 10.28
N VAL A 146 1.07 -7.13 11.53
CA VAL A 146 0.96 -8.12 12.59
C VAL A 146 -0.47 -8.65 12.53
N GLY A 147 -0.66 -9.77 11.83
CA GLY A 147 -2.01 -10.23 11.49
C GLY A 147 -2.85 -10.62 12.70
N ALA A 148 -4.17 -10.43 12.58
CA ALA A 148 -5.11 -11.41 13.10
C ALA A 148 -5.20 -12.54 12.05
N ALA A 149 -4.60 -13.70 12.33
CA ALA A 149 -4.81 -14.88 11.50
C ALA A 149 -6.29 -15.28 11.59
N ARG A 150 -6.99 -15.27 10.46
CA ARG A 150 -8.16 -16.13 10.27
C ARG A 150 -7.87 -17.08 9.12
N GLY A 151 -7.71 -18.35 9.49
CA GLY A 151 -7.81 -19.50 8.59
C GLY A 151 -6.51 -19.89 7.92
N SER A 152 -5.90 -20.94 8.45
CA SER A 152 -5.06 -21.88 7.69
C SER A 152 -5.79 -22.33 6.41
N GLY A 153 -5.26 -21.96 5.25
CA GLY A 153 -5.56 -22.56 3.96
C GLY A 153 -4.24 -23.00 3.32
N PRO A 154 -4.13 -24.23 2.79
CA PRO A 154 -2.86 -24.78 2.37
C PRO A 154 -2.40 -24.13 1.06
N PHE A 155 -1.07 -24.02 0.94
CA PHE A 155 -0.38 -23.92 -0.34
C PHE A 155 -0.62 -25.18 -1.18
#